data_AF-A0A916Q3P5-F1
#
_entry.id   AF-A0A916Q3P5-F1
#
_cell.length_a   1.000
_cell.length_b   1.000
_cell.length_c   1.000
_cell.angle_alpha   90.00
_cell.angle_beta   90.00
_cell.angle_gamma   90.00
#
_symmetry.space_group_name_H-M   'P 1'
#
loop_
_entity.id
_entity.type
_entity.pdbx_description
1 polymer ?
#
loop_
_entity_poly.entity_id
_entity_poly.type
_entity_poly.pdbx_seq_one_letter_code
_entity_poly.pdbx_strand_id
1 'polypeptide(L)'
;MGTTIWVLSKSKTTEGDDWDHSALFYAVEKLDLICEQQGLAKISSFLDWTDFEANMSEDDEFPDEEVLRDKASWFNPSQALPMLRALREYVAINESERESLLELGKQHLSEELLEDLDDCILKVEKIIAENDLFHFCVVM
;
A
#
# COMPACT_ATOMS: atom_id res chain seq x y z
N MET A 1 -0.88 8.07 16.52
CA MET A 1 -1.81 7.21 15.79
C MET A 1 -1.79 7.72 14.38
N GLY A 2 -1.21 6.94 13.47
CA GLY A 2 -0.95 7.34 12.10
C GLY A 2 -1.45 6.23 11.19
N THR A 3 -2.09 6.61 10.09
CA THR A 3 -2.57 5.66 9.10
C THR A 3 -1.39 5.09 8.30
N THR A 4 -1.42 3.78 8.08
CA THR A 4 -0.39 3.05 7.33
C THR A 4 -1.03 2.06 6.37
N ILE A 5 -0.22 1.52 5.46
CA ILE A 5 -0.63 0.50 4.48
C ILE A 5 -0.06 -0.84 4.87
N TRP A 6 -0.89 -1.87 4.85
CA TRP A 6 -0.51 -3.26 5.04
C TRP A 6 -0.65 -4.02 3.73
N VAL A 7 0.34 -4.86 3.41
CA VAL A 7 0.33 -5.73 2.23
C VAL A 7 -0.15 -7.11 2.65
N LEU A 8 -1.45 -7.38 2.51
CA LEU A 8 -2.04 -8.64 2.96
C LEU A 8 -2.31 -9.58 1.78
N SER A 9 -2.14 -10.87 2.05
CA SER A 9 -2.49 -11.98 1.15
C SER A 9 -3.84 -12.56 1.54
N LYS A 10 -4.66 -12.95 0.57
CA LYS A 10 -6.00 -13.50 0.83
C LYS A 10 -5.98 -14.75 1.71
N SER A 11 -4.96 -15.58 1.58
CA SER A 11 -4.79 -16.80 2.38
C SER A 11 -4.20 -16.57 3.78
N LYS A 12 -3.63 -15.39 4.05
CA LYS A 12 -2.89 -15.07 5.29
C LYS A 12 -3.24 -13.68 5.82
N THR A 13 -4.53 -13.43 6.03
CA THR A 13 -5.02 -12.19 6.63
C THR A 13 -4.66 -12.06 8.12
N THR A 14 -4.40 -13.17 8.80
CA THR A 14 -4.10 -13.22 10.24
C THR A 14 -2.72 -12.71 10.62
N GLU A 15 -1.76 -12.73 9.69
CA GLU A 15 -0.35 -12.48 10.00
C GLU A 15 -0.02 -10.98 10.08
N GLY A 16 -0.95 -10.12 9.65
CA GLY A 16 -0.76 -8.66 9.61
C GLY A 16 0.42 -8.26 8.72
N ASP A 17 0.80 -6.99 8.80
CA ASP A 17 2.03 -6.47 8.22
C ASP A 17 3.00 -6.07 9.35
N ASP A 18 4.26 -6.48 9.21
CA ASP A 18 5.34 -6.18 10.16
C ASP A 18 6.10 -4.89 9.84
N TRP A 19 5.78 -4.24 8.72
CA TRP A 19 6.42 -3.03 8.24
C TRP A 19 5.47 -1.83 8.29
N ASP A 20 5.99 -0.67 8.69
CA ASP A 20 5.21 0.57 8.70
C ASP A 20 5.34 1.31 7.37
N HIS A 21 4.39 1.10 6.47
CA HIS A 21 4.31 1.80 5.18
C HIS A 21 3.63 3.19 5.26
N SER A 22 3.83 3.92 6.36
CA SER A 22 3.18 5.22 6.56
C SER A 22 3.72 6.28 5.58
N ALA A 23 4.99 6.20 5.19
CA ALA A 23 5.58 7.11 4.20
C ALA A 23 4.92 6.90 2.83
N LEU A 24 4.72 5.65 2.42
CA LEU A 24 3.95 5.30 1.22
C LEU A 24 2.53 5.85 1.30
N PHE A 25 1.82 5.64 2.41
CA PHE A 25 0.46 6.15 2.59
C PHE A 25 0.37 7.66 2.36
N TYR A 26 1.29 8.43 2.95
CA TYR A 26 1.31 9.89 2.78
C TYR A 26 1.70 10.34 1.37
N ALA A 27 2.39 9.50 0.60
CA ALA A 27 2.83 9.81 -0.75
C ALA A 27 1.83 9.34 -1.84
N VAL A 28 0.85 8.47 -1.52
CA VAL A 28 -0.06 7.84 -2.51
C VAL A 28 -0.65 8.83 -3.50
N GLU A 29 -1.25 9.93 -3.02
CA GLU A 29 -1.94 10.87 -3.91
C GLU A 29 -1.00 11.47 -4.96
N LYS A 30 0.25 11.78 -4.59
CA LYS A 30 1.22 12.36 -5.52
C LYS A 30 1.89 11.29 -6.38
N LEU A 31 2.12 10.09 -5.84
CA LEU A 31 2.60 8.94 -6.61
C LEU A 31 1.60 8.51 -7.69
N ASP A 32 0.30 8.63 -7.43
CA ASP A 32 -0.73 8.38 -8.43
C ASP A 32 -0.66 9.33 -9.61
N LEU A 33 -0.33 10.61 -9.39
CA LEU A 33 -0.10 11.58 -10.47
C LEU A 33 1.09 11.16 -11.33
N ILE A 34 2.15 10.64 -10.72
CA ILE A 34 3.31 10.10 -11.43
C ILE A 34 2.91 8.86 -12.24
N CYS A 35 2.10 7.97 -11.65
CA CYS A 35 1.59 6.79 -12.35
C CYS A 35 0.78 7.19 -13.59
N GLU A 36 -0.14 8.14 -13.46
CA GLU A 36 -0.95 8.63 -14.57
C GLU A 36 -0.10 9.19 -15.70
N GLN A 37 0.91 10.00 -15.37
CA GLN A 37 1.83 10.59 -16.36
C GLN A 37 2.62 9.53 -17.12
N GLN A 38 2.94 8.41 -16.47
CA GLN A 38 3.67 7.28 -17.06
C GLN A 38 2.73 6.23 -17.71
N GLY A 39 1.41 6.42 -17.64
CA GLY A 39 0.43 5.46 -18.15
C GLY A 39 0.37 4.15 -17.35
N LEU A 40 0.77 4.19 -16.08
CA LEU A 40 0.73 3.08 -15.13
C LEU A 40 -0.60 3.05 -14.38
N ALA A 41 -0.93 1.91 -13.77
CA ALA A 41 -2.03 1.83 -12.81
C ALA A 41 -1.74 2.73 -11.59
N LYS A 42 -2.78 3.23 -10.93
CA LYS A 42 -2.64 4.02 -9.70
C LYS A 42 -2.40 3.11 -8.51
N ILE A 43 -1.62 3.54 -7.51
CA ILE A 43 -1.54 2.83 -6.23
C ILE A 43 -2.91 2.79 -5.58
N SER A 44 -3.64 3.92 -5.58
CA SER A 44 -4.97 3.99 -4.95
C SER A 44 -5.99 3.01 -5.51
N SER A 45 -5.79 2.52 -6.74
CA SER A 45 -6.68 1.51 -7.34
C SER A 45 -6.55 0.12 -6.71
N PHE A 46 -5.51 -0.10 -5.91
CA PHE A 46 -5.26 -1.34 -5.17
C PHE A 46 -5.45 -1.18 -3.65
N LEU A 47 -5.83 0.02 -3.19
CA LEU A 47 -6.14 0.26 -1.78
C LEU A 47 -7.50 -0.31 -1.42
N ASP A 48 -7.55 -0.93 -0.25
CA ASP A 48 -8.77 -1.41 0.38
C ASP A 48 -8.95 -0.72 1.73
N TRP A 49 -10.14 -0.18 1.96
CA TRP A 49 -10.48 0.60 3.15
C TRP A 49 -11.38 -0.17 4.12
N THR A 50 -11.65 -1.46 3.87
CA THR A 50 -12.63 -2.25 4.64
C THR A 50 -12.28 -2.27 6.12
N ASP A 51 -11.02 -2.53 6.47
CA ASP A 51 -10.53 -2.55 7.85
C ASP A 51 -10.57 -1.17 8.49
N PHE A 52 -10.21 -0.12 7.75
CA PHE A 52 -10.32 1.26 8.23
C PHE A 52 -11.77 1.64 8.55
N GLU A 53 -12.70 1.35 7.63
CA GLU A 53 -14.12 1.64 7.79
C GLU A 53 -14.73 0.85 8.95
N ALA A 54 -14.33 -0.42 9.12
CA ALA A 54 -14.73 -1.24 10.26
C ALA A 54 -14.23 -0.63 11.59
N ASN A 55 -12.98 -0.17 11.64
CA ASN A 55 -12.42 0.48 12.83
C ASN A 55 -13.08 1.83 13.15
N MET A 56 -13.58 2.53 12.13
CA MET A 56 -14.27 3.81 12.27
C MET A 56 -15.77 3.69 12.54
N SER A 57 -16.34 2.48 12.39
CA SER A 57 -17.76 2.26 12.63
C SER A 57 -18.08 2.44 14.11
N GLU A 58 -19.24 3.03 14.42
CA GLU A 58 -19.74 3.19 15.79
C GLU A 58 -20.31 1.88 16.36
N ASP A 59 -20.17 0.77 15.62
CA ASP A 59 -20.63 -0.54 16.08
C ASP A 59 -19.65 -1.08 17.13
N ASP A 60 -20.19 -1.45 18.30
CA ASP A 60 -19.39 -1.96 19.44
C ASP A 60 -18.73 -3.33 19.16
N GLU A 61 -19.12 -4.01 18.07
CA GLU A 61 -18.63 -5.33 17.68
C GLU A 61 -17.85 -5.24 16.36
N PHE A 62 -16.52 -5.33 16.46
CA PHE A 62 -15.66 -5.39 15.28
C PHE A 62 -15.95 -6.66 14.48
N PRO A 63 -16.17 -6.58 13.15
CA PRO A 63 -16.53 -7.75 12.36
C PRO A 63 -15.47 -8.85 12.44
N ASP A 64 -15.93 -10.11 12.37
CA ASP A 64 -15.03 -11.25 12.28
C ASP A 64 -14.13 -11.16 11.03
N GLU A 65 -12.91 -11.70 11.15
CA GLU A 65 -11.90 -11.64 10.09
C GLU A 65 -12.37 -12.27 8.78
N GLU A 66 -13.15 -13.37 8.83
CA GLU A 66 -13.71 -13.99 7.63
C GLU A 66 -14.64 -13.02 6.87
N VAL A 67 -15.39 -12.19 7.61
CA VAL A 67 -16.30 -11.20 7.04
C VAL A 67 -15.51 -10.06 6.41
N LEU A 68 -14.42 -9.60 7.05
CA LEU A 68 -13.54 -8.58 6.49
C LEU A 68 -12.84 -9.08 5.23
N ARG A 69 -12.27 -10.28 5.28
CA ARG A 69 -11.63 -10.94 4.14
C ARG A 69 -12.58 -11.08 2.95
N ASP A 70 -13.85 -11.45 3.19
CA ASP A 70 -14.80 -11.63 2.09
C ASP A 70 -15.35 -10.31 1.52
N LYS A 71 -15.35 -9.23 2.32
CA LYS A 71 -15.74 -7.88 1.88
C LYS A 71 -14.61 -7.13 1.18
N ALA A 72 -13.36 -7.40 1.55
CA ALA A 72 -12.19 -6.76 0.98
C ALA A 72 -12.07 -6.98 -0.53
N SER A 73 -11.56 -5.96 -1.21
CA SER A 73 -11.21 -6.00 -2.63
C SER A 73 -9.87 -6.71 -2.79
N TRP A 74 -9.86 -7.81 -3.54
CA TRP A 74 -8.66 -8.60 -3.80
C TRP A 74 -8.19 -8.42 -5.24
N PHE A 75 -6.90 -8.16 -5.41
CA PHE A 75 -6.27 -7.83 -6.69
C PHE A 75 -5.22 -8.86 -7.09
N ASN A 76 -4.94 -8.93 -8.39
CA ASN A 76 -3.88 -9.80 -8.88
C ASN A 76 -2.51 -9.12 -8.73
N PRO A 77 -1.54 -9.72 -8.00
CA PRO A 77 -0.18 -9.18 -7.84
C PRO A 77 0.50 -8.77 -9.14
N SER A 78 0.24 -9.50 -10.24
CA SER A 78 0.86 -9.22 -11.54
C SER A 78 0.45 -7.88 -12.14
N GLN A 79 -0.67 -7.29 -11.68
CA GLN A 79 -1.15 -5.99 -12.13
C GLN A 79 -0.46 -4.83 -11.41
N ALA A 80 -0.01 -5.03 -10.17
CA ALA A 80 0.62 -3.99 -9.36
C ALA A 80 2.15 -3.98 -9.45
N LEU A 81 2.80 -5.15 -9.61
CA LEU A 81 4.27 -5.24 -9.64
C LEU A 81 4.95 -4.35 -10.69
N PRO A 82 4.46 -4.25 -11.95
CA PRO A 82 5.08 -3.35 -12.93
C PRO A 82 5.03 -1.89 -12.49
N MET A 83 3.91 -1.47 -11.88
CA MET A 83 3.73 -0.14 -11.35
C MET A 83 4.66 0.13 -10.17
N LEU A 84 4.71 -0.78 -9.19
CA LEU A 84 5.55 -0.61 -7.99
C LEU A 84 7.04 -0.49 -8.35
N ARG A 85 7.53 -1.35 -9.24
CA ARG A 85 8.92 -1.32 -9.70
C ARG A 85 9.25 -0.03 -10.46
N ALA A 86 8.35 0.41 -11.33
CA ALA A 86 8.54 1.66 -12.09
C ALA A 86 8.53 2.89 -11.17
N LEU A 87 7.63 2.94 -10.19
CA LEU A 87 7.61 4.01 -9.19
C LEU A 87 8.88 4.01 -8.35
N ARG A 88 9.30 2.85 -7.84
CA ARG A 88 10.53 2.73 -7.05
C ARG A 88 11.73 3.24 -7.81
N GLU A 89 11.90 2.82 -9.07
CA GLU A 89 12.98 3.29 -9.93
C GLU A 89 12.91 4.80 -10.17
N TYR A 90 11.71 5.32 -10.49
CA TYR A 90 11.49 6.74 -10.69
C TYR A 90 11.88 7.57 -9.45
N VAL A 91 11.39 7.17 -8.29
CA VAL A 91 11.62 7.87 -7.02
C VAL A 91 13.10 7.80 -6.60
N ALA A 92 13.79 6.70 -6.88
CA ALA A 92 15.22 6.55 -6.60
C ALA A 92 16.10 7.45 -7.47
N ILE A 93 15.71 7.73 -8.72
CA ILE A 93 16.47 8.59 -9.63
C ILE A 93 16.17 10.07 -9.37
N ASN A 94 14.95 10.41 -8.96
CA ASN A 94 14.49 11.79 -8.81
C ASN A 94 14.44 12.23 -7.33
N GLU A 95 15.59 12.28 -6.67
CA GLU A 95 15.71 12.62 -5.24
C GLU A 95 15.00 13.92 -4.84
N SER A 96 15.17 15.00 -5.62
CA SER A 96 14.50 16.28 -5.33
C SER A 96 12.98 16.20 -5.47
N GLU A 97 12.48 15.35 -6.37
CA GLU A 97 11.04 15.13 -6.52
C GLU A 97 10.51 14.25 -5.39
N ARG A 98 11.27 13.22 -4.97
CA ARG A 98 10.96 12.34 -3.84
C ARG A 98 10.67 13.12 -2.56
N GLU A 99 11.50 14.08 -2.19
CA GLU A 99 11.24 14.94 -1.02
C GLU A 99 9.92 15.72 -1.16
N SER A 100 9.59 16.15 -2.38
CA SER A 100 8.36 16.89 -2.68
C SER A 100 7.11 16.02 -2.69
N LEU A 101 7.24 14.69 -2.71
CA LEU A 101 6.11 13.76 -2.63
C LEU A 101 5.47 13.75 -1.24
N LEU A 102 6.24 14.07 -0.20
CA LEU A 102 5.75 14.07 1.16
C LEU A 102 5.18 15.45 1.54
N GLU A 103 4.30 15.49 2.53
CA GLU A 103 3.76 16.74 3.06
C GLU A 103 4.83 17.56 3.80
N LEU A 104 4.58 18.86 3.98
CA LEU A 104 5.44 19.72 4.79
C LEU A 104 5.57 19.17 6.22
N GLY A 105 6.80 18.87 6.63
CA GLY A 105 7.12 18.27 7.94
C GLY A 105 7.41 16.77 7.88
N LYS A 106 7.11 16.10 6.75
CA LYS A 106 7.34 14.66 6.55
C LYS A 106 8.47 14.34 5.56
N GLN A 107 9.20 15.34 5.06
CA GLN A 107 10.27 15.12 4.08
C GLN A 107 11.42 14.24 4.60
N HIS A 108 11.57 14.16 5.93
CA HIS A 108 12.51 13.23 6.55
C HIS A 108 12.18 11.76 6.25
N LEU A 109 10.92 11.44 5.90
CA LEU A 109 10.46 10.10 5.52
C LEU A 109 10.77 9.72 4.06
N SER A 110 11.59 10.52 3.37
CA SER A 110 11.82 10.33 1.94
C SER A 110 12.65 9.09 1.62
N GLU A 111 13.53 8.67 2.53
CA GLU A 111 14.28 7.42 2.40
C GLU A 111 13.38 6.23 2.74
N GLU A 112 12.56 6.37 3.77
CA GLU A 112 11.55 5.40 4.21
C GLU A 112 10.55 5.11 3.09
N LEU A 113 10.19 6.10 2.25
CA LEU A 113 9.36 5.86 1.07
C LEU A 113 10.00 4.86 0.08
N LEU A 114 11.32 4.87 -0.07
CA LEU A 114 11.99 3.87 -0.91
C LEU A 114 11.99 2.50 -0.25
N GLU A 115 12.21 2.46 1.07
CA GLU A 115 12.16 1.21 1.83
C GLU A 115 10.76 0.60 1.80
N ASP A 116 9.71 1.41 1.95
CA ASP A 116 8.31 1.02 1.82
C ASP A 116 8.00 0.43 0.44
N LEU A 117 8.48 1.06 -0.63
CA LEU A 117 8.29 0.56 -1.98
C LEU A 117 9.05 -0.75 -2.21
N ASP A 118 10.27 -0.87 -1.69
CA ASP A 118 11.06 -2.09 -1.76
C ASP A 118 10.40 -3.25 -1.00
N ASP A 119 9.89 -3.00 0.21
CA ASP A 119 9.18 -4.00 1.00
C ASP A 119 7.84 -4.42 0.36
N CYS A 120 7.06 -3.45 -0.12
CA CYS A 120 5.85 -3.72 -0.90
C CYS A 120 6.14 -4.61 -2.12
N ILE A 121 7.21 -4.33 -2.88
CA ILE A 121 7.61 -5.16 -4.01
C ILE A 121 7.93 -6.58 -3.54
N LEU A 122 8.74 -6.75 -2.50
CA LEU A 122 9.11 -8.06 -1.97
C LEU A 122 7.90 -8.86 -1.51
N LYS A 123 6.96 -8.23 -0.81
CA LYS A 123 5.72 -8.87 -0.32
C LYS A 123 4.82 -9.28 -1.48
N VAL A 124 4.59 -8.39 -2.45
CA VAL A 124 3.77 -8.72 -3.64
C VAL A 124 4.44 -9.81 -4.50
N GLU A 125 5.78 -9.82 -4.60
CA GLU A 125 6.55 -10.89 -5.26
C GLU A 125 6.45 -12.24 -4.55
N LYS A 126 6.37 -12.23 -3.22
CA LYS A 126 6.12 -13.46 -2.46
C LYS A 126 4.70 -13.96 -2.69
N ILE A 127 3.70 -13.07 -2.67
CA ILE A 127 2.29 -13.43 -2.88
C ILE A 127 2.07 -14.01 -4.29
N ILE A 128 2.70 -13.44 -5.32
CA ILE A 128 2.60 -14.00 -6.68
C ILE A 128 3.26 -15.39 -6.78
N ALA A 129 4.37 -15.62 -6.06
CA ALA A 129 5.03 -16.93 -6.02
C ALA A 129 4.18 -18.00 -5.30
N GLU A 130 3.34 -17.57 -4.36
CA GLU A 130 2.36 -18.41 -3.66
C GLU A 130 1.05 -18.58 -4.47
N ASN A 131 0.93 -17.93 -5.64
CA ASN A 131 -0.25 -17.92 -6.52
C ASN A 131 -1.53 -17.47 -5.79
N ASP A 132 -1.40 -16.42 -4.98
CA ASP A 132 -2.48 -15.85 -4.19
C ASP A 132 -2.84 -14.43 -4.66
N LEU A 133 -3.90 -13.86 -4.10
CA LEU A 133 -4.35 -12.49 -4.32
C LEU A 133 -3.89 -11.59 -3.17
N PHE A 134 -3.75 -10.29 -3.46
CA PHE A 134 -3.31 -9.31 -2.49
C PHE A 134 -4.22 -8.08 -2.48
N HIS A 135 -4.06 -7.25 -1.46
CA HIS A 135 -4.51 -5.86 -1.46
C HIS A 135 -3.62 -5.00 -0.58
N PHE A 136 -3.72 -3.69 -0.76
CA PHE A 136 -3.14 -2.72 0.17
C PHE A 136 -4.21 -2.30 1.18
N CYS A 137 -4.21 -2.95 2.34
CA CYS A 137 -5.15 -2.69 3.43
C CYS A 137 -4.74 -1.41 4.16
N VAL A 138 -5.66 -0.44 4.25
CA VAL A 138 -5.44 0.79 5.01
C VAL A 138 -5.85 0.59 6.46
N VAL A 139 -4.95 0.87 7.40
CA VAL A 139 -5.17 0.69 8.84
C VAL A 139 -4.72 1.92 9.65
N MET A 140 -5.20 2.08 10.90
CA MET A 140 -4.93 3.24 11.78
C MET A 140 -4.33 2.86 13.14
#